data_AF-A0A284VTX6-F1
#
_entry.id   AF-A0A284VTX6-F1
#
_cell.length_a   1.000
_cell.length_b   1.000
_cell.length_c   1.000
_cell.angle_alpha   90.00
_cell.angle_beta   90.00
_cell.angle_gamma   90.00
#
_symmetry.space_group_name_H-M   'P 1'
#
loop_
_entity.id
_entity.type
_entity.pdbx_description
1 polymer ?
#
loop_
_entity_poly.entity_id
_entity_poly.type
_entity_poly.pdbx_seq_one_letter_code
_entity_poly.pdbx_strand_id
1 'polypeptide(L)'
;MDSRRPIQKLIEIIDILSHMNQADLKEIKDYLRNNLDYELNKPYEQNISKSKKWEFLSLADKNKIDIIGGLPFLLNSTKYFKSINDIKDFSEKFLLIPIPRGNKTRRELIGIIVVGIAELPPKETQRIKDVLNEVMEKVTTGKTDNIFLEWEKAISSIKFQR
;
A
#
# COMPACT_ATOMS: atom_id res chain seq x y z
N MET A 1 21.19 4.92 16.64
CA MET A 1 20.29 6.07 16.42
C MET A 1 19.09 5.91 17.34
N ASP A 2 18.84 6.92 18.18
CA ASP A 2 17.85 6.86 19.26
C ASP A 2 16.44 7.08 18.69
N SER A 3 15.68 5.99 18.54
CA SER A 3 14.32 5.95 17.98
C SER A 3 13.27 6.65 18.85
N ARG A 4 13.65 7.17 20.03
CA ARG A 4 12.76 7.87 20.97
C ARG A 4 12.55 9.34 20.63
N ARG A 5 13.46 9.96 19.87
CA ARG A 5 13.43 11.41 19.56
C ARG A 5 12.17 11.87 18.79
N PRO A 6 11.64 11.13 17.80
CA PRO A 6 10.44 11.56 17.07
C PRO A 6 9.17 11.52 17.93
N ILE A 7 9.07 10.52 18.81
CA ILE A 7 7.94 10.36 19.73
C ILE A 7 7.97 11.46 20.79
N GLN A 8 9.17 11.80 21.30
CA GLN A 8 9.35 12.89 22.26
C GLN A 8 8.86 14.23 21.70
N LYS A 9 9.22 14.54 20.45
CA LYS A 9 8.76 15.76 19.77
C LYS A 9 7.25 15.80 19.56
N LEU A 10 6.62 14.66 19.25
CA LEU A 10 5.16 14.57 19.13
C LEU A 10 4.47 14.83 20.46
N ILE A 11 5.02 14.29 21.56
CA ILE A 11 4.50 14.52 22.91
C ILE A 11 4.63 16.00 23.30
N GLU A 12 5.78 16.62 23.04
CA GLU A 12 6.01 18.05 23.29
C GLU A 12 5.02 18.93 22.51
N ILE A 13 4.73 18.60 21.25
CA ILE A 13 3.75 19.34 20.43
C ILE A 13 2.33 19.17 20.98
N ILE A 14 1.94 17.96 21.36
CA ILE A 14 0.61 17.71 21.96
C ILE A 14 0.48 18.48 23.27
N ASP A 15 1.53 18.54 24.08
CA ASP A 15 1.54 19.27 25.33
C ASP A 15 1.38 20.78 25.10
N ILE A 16 2.13 21.36 24.16
CA ILE A 16 2.01 22.78 23.80
C ILE A 16 0.59 23.10 23.31
N LEU A 17 0.00 22.26 22.45
CA LEU A 17 -1.35 22.46 21.92
C LEU A 17 -2.42 22.35 23.02
N SER A 18 -2.17 21.56 24.06
CA SER A 18 -3.11 21.37 25.18
C SER A 18 -3.20 22.58 26.11
N HIS A 19 -2.19 23.47 26.06
CA HIS A 19 -2.14 24.68 26.87
C HIS A 19 -2.55 25.94 26.10
N MET A 20 -2.84 25.82 24.79
CA MET A 20 -3.30 26.93 23.97
C MET A 20 -4.79 27.19 24.16
N ASN A 21 -5.17 28.48 24.13
CA ASN A 21 -6.58 28.84 24.18
C ASN A 21 -7.29 28.55 22.85
N GLN A 22 -8.63 28.54 22.84
CA GLN A 22 -9.40 28.19 21.64
C GLN A 22 -9.25 29.20 20.48
N ALA A 23 -8.90 30.46 20.75
CA ALA A 23 -8.69 31.45 19.71
C ALA A 23 -7.38 31.17 18.96
N ASP A 24 -6.30 30.89 19.69
CA ASP A 24 -4.98 30.56 19.12
C ASP A 24 -5.04 29.23 18.35
N LEU A 25 -5.77 28.23 18.86
CA LEU A 25 -5.97 26.96 18.16
C LEU A 25 -6.75 27.14 16.85
N LYS A 26 -7.71 28.07 16.82
CA LYS A 26 -8.46 28.40 15.61
C LYS A 26 -7.58 29.10 14.58
N GLU A 27 -6.74 30.03 15.02
CA GLU A 27 -5.78 30.72 14.14
C GLU A 27 -4.76 29.75 13.53
N ILE A 28 -4.21 28.83 14.33
CA ILE A 28 -3.30 27.79 13.84
C ILE A 28 -4.02 26.87 12.85
N LYS A 29 -5.25 26.47 13.14
CA LYS A 29 -6.06 25.63 12.25
C LYS A 29 -6.31 26.33 10.91
N ASP A 30 -6.65 27.61 10.94
CA ASP A 30 -6.92 28.39 9.73
C ASP A 30 -5.63 28.64 8.95
N TYR A 31 -4.51 28.91 9.62
CA TYR A 31 -3.20 29.02 9.00
C TYR A 31 -2.76 27.70 8.33
N LEU A 32 -2.93 26.57 9.01
CA LEU A 32 -2.62 25.26 8.45
C LEU A 32 -3.51 24.95 7.24
N ARG A 33 -4.81 25.21 7.34
CA ARG A 33 -5.76 24.94 6.25
C ARG A 33 -5.43 25.77 5.00
N ASN A 34 -5.16 27.06 5.19
CA ASN A 34 -4.86 27.97 4.08
C ASN A 34 -3.49 27.72 3.43
N ASN A 35 -2.52 27.15 4.18
CA ASN A 35 -1.19 26.86 3.65
C ASN A 35 -0.99 25.40 3.20
N LEU A 36 -1.81 24.44 3.66
CA LEU A 36 -1.77 23.03 3.24
C LEU A 36 -2.69 22.72 2.06
N ASP A 37 -3.68 23.57 1.76
CA ASP A 37 -4.56 23.39 0.60
C ASP A 37 -3.80 23.44 -0.74
N TYR A 38 -2.56 23.93 -0.76
CA TYR A 38 -1.67 23.88 -1.93
C TYR A 38 -0.96 22.51 -2.10
N GLU A 39 -0.73 21.75 -1.02
CA GLU A 39 -0.12 20.42 -1.11
C GLU A 39 -1.15 19.29 -1.28
N LEU A 40 -2.38 19.45 -0.79
CA LEU A 40 -3.43 18.44 -0.89
C LEU A 40 -4.18 18.44 -2.23
N ASN A 41 -4.12 19.53 -3.01
CA ASN A 41 -4.79 19.68 -4.31
C ASN A 41 -3.86 19.57 -5.53
N LYS A 42 -2.59 19.19 -5.36
CA LYS A 42 -1.81 18.75 -6.52
C LYS A 42 -2.42 17.43 -7.02
N PRO A 43 -2.72 17.28 -8.32
CA PRO A 43 -2.86 15.94 -8.86
C PRO A 43 -1.60 15.19 -8.45
N TYR A 44 -1.76 13.98 -7.91
CA TYR A 44 -0.64 13.13 -7.47
C TYR A 44 0.22 12.75 -8.68
N GLU A 45 1.01 13.70 -9.18
CA GLU A 45 2.12 13.45 -10.06
C GLU A 45 3.21 12.84 -9.18
N GLN A 46 3.36 11.52 -9.33
CA GLN A 46 4.43 10.74 -8.73
C GLN A 46 5.80 11.21 -9.23
N ASN A 47 6.27 12.35 -8.76
CA ASN A 47 7.68 12.67 -8.74
C ASN A 47 8.27 12.05 -7.48
N ILE A 48 8.49 10.72 -7.54
CA ILE A 48 9.24 9.98 -6.52
C ILE A 48 10.66 10.55 -6.51
N SER A 49 10.90 11.46 -5.57
CA SER A 49 12.21 12.04 -5.33
C SER A 49 13.19 10.93 -4.97
N LYS A 50 14.05 10.58 -5.94
CA LYS A 50 15.22 9.74 -5.77
C LYS A 50 16.25 10.51 -4.94
N SER A 51 16.12 10.55 -3.63
CA SER A 51 17.30 10.60 -2.76
C SER A 51 16.96 10.45 -1.28
N LYS A 52 17.61 9.47 -0.65
CA LYS A 52 18.04 9.46 0.75
C LYS A 52 17.08 9.06 1.88
N LYS A 53 15.81 8.69 1.64
CA LYS A 53 14.93 8.20 2.74
C LYS A 53 14.76 6.67 2.84
N TRP A 54 15.42 5.90 1.98
CA TRP A 54 15.21 4.44 1.87
C TRP A 54 16.41 3.57 2.25
N GLU A 55 17.44 4.11 2.92
CA GLU A 55 18.62 3.32 3.30
C GLU A 55 18.29 2.12 4.21
N PHE A 56 17.23 2.22 5.02
CA PHE A 56 16.76 1.10 5.87
C PHE A 56 16.03 -0.02 5.09
N LEU A 57 15.53 0.29 3.88
CA LEU A 57 14.87 -0.66 2.99
C LEU A 57 15.79 -1.15 1.86
N SER A 58 17.06 -0.73 1.85
CA SER A 58 18.04 -1.11 0.82
C SER A 58 18.45 -2.60 0.84
N LEU A 59 18.04 -3.36 1.86
CA LEU A 59 18.19 -4.82 1.92
C LEU A 59 16.89 -5.57 1.59
N ALA A 60 15.75 -4.87 1.49
CA ALA A 60 14.47 -5.46 1.11
C ALA A 60 14.32 -5.34 -0.41
N ASP A 61 14.34 -6.50 -1.07
CA ASP A 61 14.07 -6.70 -2.49
C ASP A 61 13.08 -5.65 -3.04
N LYS A 62 13.57 -4.78 -3.95
CA LYS A 62 12.81 -3.63 -4.50
C LYS A 62 11.43 -4.03 -4.99
N ASN A 63 11.30 -5.28 -5.44
CA ASN A 63 10.04 -5.85 -5.88
C ASN A 63 8.99 -5.94 -4.77
N LYS A 64 9.40 -6.25 -3.53
CA LYS A 64 8.51 -6.32 -2.36
C LYS A 64 7.93 -4.95 -2.06
N ILE A 65 8.73 -3.89 -2.14
CA ILE A 65 8.30 -2.52 -1.89
C ILE A 65 7.22 -2.09 -2.89
N ASP A 66 7.45 -2.35 -4.17
CA ASP A 66 6.51 -2.00 -5.24
C ASP A 66 5.17 -2.73 -5.06
N ILE A 67 5.20 -4.03 -4.71
CA ILE A 67 3.99 -4.83 -4.47
C ILE A 67 3.25 -4.35 -3.21
N ILE A 68 3.96 -4.08 -2.11
CA ILE A 68 3.37 -3.64 -0.84
C ILE A 68 2.74 -2.24 -1.01
N GLY A 69 3.22 -1.41 -1.94
CA GLY A 69 2.58 -0.14 -2.27
C GLY A 69 1.29 -0.29 -3.08
N GLY A 70 1.25 -1.19 -4.08
CA GLY A 70 0.14 -1.28 -5.03
C GLY A 70 -0.94 -2.30 -4.69
N LEU A 71 -0.57 -3.49 -4.20
CA LEU A 71 -1.50 -4.60 -3.99
C LEU A 71 -2.53 -4.33 -2.88
N PRO A 72 -2.18 -3.73 -1.72
CA PRO A 72 -3.16 -3.38 -0.70
C PRO A 72 -4.27 -2.46 -1.21
N PHE A 73 -3.94 -1.51 -2.09
CA PHE A 73 -4.93 -0.62 -2.71
C PHE A 73 -5.93 -1.41 -3.55
N LEU A 74 -5.44 -2.34 -4.36
CA LEU A 74 -6.27 -3.21 -5.19
C LEU A 74 -7.21 -4.08 -4.34
N LEU A 75 -6.66 -4.76 -3.32
CA LEU A 75 -7.41 -5.63 -2.41
C LEU A 75 -8.44 -4.88 -1.56
N ASN A 76 -8.20 -3.59 -1.30
CA ASN A 76 -9.15 -2.76 -0.55
C ASN A 76 -10.33 -2.28 -1.40
N SER A 77 -10.21 -2.33 -2.72
CA SER A 77 -11.25 -1.86 -3.65
C SER A 77 -12.41 -2.84 -3.76
N THR A 78 -13.59 -2.41 -3.32
CA THR A 78 -14.85 -3.19 -3.44
C THR A 78 -15.34 -3.32 -4.88
N LYS A 79 -14.83 -2.49 -5.80
CA LYS A 79 -15.08 -2.64 -7.24
C LYS A 79 -14.56 -3.99 -7.74
N TYR A 80 -13.43 -4.42 -7.19
CA TYR A 80 -12.63 -5.53 -7.66
C TYR A 80 -12.69 -6.75 -6.75
N PHE A 81 -12.73 -6.51 -5.44
CA PHE A 81 -12.85 -7.51 -4.38
C PHE A 81 -14.11 -7.21 -3.57
N LYS A 82 -15.25 -7.68 -4.07
CA LYS A 82 -16.57 -7.40 -3.49
C LYS A 82 -16.68 -7.98 -2.09
N SER A 83 -16.22 -9.22 -1.94
CA SER A 83 -16.33 -9.98 -0.69
C SER A 83 -14.97 -10.21 -0.02
N ILE A 84 -15.02 -10.57 1.27
CA ILE A 84 -13.84 -11.03 2.03
C ILE A 84 -13.33 -12.36 1.45
N ASN A 85 -14.23 -13.22 0.95
CA ASN A 85 -13.85 -14.49 0.34
C ASN A 85 -13.06 -14.29 -0.95
N ASP A 86 -13.40 -13.28 -1.76
CA ASP A 86 -12.65 -12.94 -2.98
C ASP A 86 -11.16 -12.69 -2.67
N ILE A 87 -10.88 -12.04 -1.53
CA ILE A 87 -9.51 -11.74 -1.08
C ILE A 87 -8.81 -13.01 -0.58
N LYS A 88 -9.53 -13.88 0.15
CA LYS A 88 -9.00 -15.15 0.64
C LYS A 88 -8.64 -16.07 -0.54
N ASP A 89 -9.59 -16.26 -1.44
CA ASP A 89 -9.43 -17.09 -2.64
C ASP A 89 -8.27 -16.57 -3.49
N PHE A 90 -8.16 -15.25 -3.63
CA PHE A 90 -7.06 -14.65 -4.38
C PHE A 90 -5.70 -14.89 -3.73
N SER A 91 -5.61 -14.71 -2.42
CA SER A 91 -4.38 -14.95 -1.65
C SER A 91 -3.92 -16.39 -1.81
N GLU A 92 -4.82 -17.34 -1.63
CA GLU A 92 -4.49 -18.77 -1.66
C GLU A 92 -4.21 -19.26 -3.08
N LYS A 93 -5.02 -18.85 -4.07
CA LYS A 93 -4.90 -19.33 -5.46
C LYS A 93 -3.75 -18.69 -6.23
N PHE A 94 -3.52 -17.38 -6.08
CA PHE A 94 -2.60 -16.64 -6.96
C PHE A 94 -1.30 -16.25 -6.27
N LEU A 95 -1.38 -15.84 -5.00
CA LEU A 95 -0.22 -15.42 -4.22
C LEU A 95 0.44 -16.60 -3.48
N LEU A 96 -0.27 -17.72 -3.34
CA LEU A 96 0.14 -18.90 -2.57
C LEU A 96 0.41 -18.55 -1.09
N ILE A 97 -0.31 -17.56 -0.57
CA ILE A 97 -0.21 -17.13 0.83
C ILE A 97 -1.42 -17.70 1.58
N PRO A 98 -1.20 -18.64 2.52
CA PRO A 98 -2.28 -19.27 3.26
C PRO A 98 -2.93 -18.27 4.22
N ILE A 99 -4.26 -18.27 4.28
CA ILE A 99 -5.00 -17.45 5.23
C ILE A 99 -5.43 -18.29 6.44
N PRO A 100 -5.09 -17.88 7.68
CA PRO A 100 -5.54 -18.55 8.88
C PRO A 100 -7.07 -18.67 8.94
N ARG A 101 -7.55 -19.83 9.40
CA ARG A 101 -8.99 -20.07 9.57
C ARG A 101 -9.61 -19.09 10.56
N GLY A 102 -10.86 -18.72 10.30
CA GLY A 102 -11.66 -17.84 11.16
C GLY A 102 -12.13 -16.57 10.47
N ASN A 103 -12.89 -15.78 11.23
CA ASN A 103 -13.36 -14.47 10.80
C ASN A 103 -12.20 -13.48 10.87
N LYS A 104 -11.99 -12.78 9.75
CA LYS A 104 -10.97 -11.75 9.58
C LYS A 104 -11.61 -10.64 8.77
N THR A 105 -11.37 -9.41 9.18
CA THR A 105 -11.74 -8.21 8.44
C THR A 105 -10.89 -8.10 7.18
N ARG A 106 -11.37 -7.34 6.19
CA ARG A 106 -10.62 -7.01 4.97
C ARG A 106 -9.22 -6.45 5.29
N ARG A 107 -9.10 -5.57 6.28
CA ARG A 107 -7.81 -4.97 6.68
C ARG A 107 -6.84 -6.01 7.27
N GLU A 108 -7.34 -6.92 8.11
CA GLU A 108 -6.52 -8.00 8.65
C GLU A 108 -6.02 -8.94 7.55
N LEU A 109 -6.88 -9.29 6.58
CA LEU A 109 -6.46 -10.10 5.42
C LEU A 109 -5.37 -9.41 4.61
N ILE A 110 -5.53 -8.12 4.31
CA ILE A 110 -4.52 -7.34 3.60
C ILE A 110 -3.21 -7.32 4.39
N GLY A 111 -3.27 -7.14 5.71
CA GLY A 111 -2.09 -7.20 6.57
C GLY A 111 -1.37 -8.55 6.50
N ILE A 112 -2.12 -9.66 6.58
CA ILE A 112 -1.57 -11.02 6.44
C ILE A 112 -0.91 -11.20 5.08
N ILE A 113 -1.53 -10.74 4.00
CA ILE A 113 -0.98 -10.83 2.64
C ILE A 113 0.31 -10.03 2.53
N VAL A 114 0.36 -8.80 3.05
CA VAL A 114 1.55 -7.95 3.02
C VAL A 114 2.72 -8.61 3.77
N VAL A 115 2.46 -9.17 4.96
CA VAL A 115 3.47 -9.90 5.73
C VAL A 115 3.93 -11.14 4.96
N GLY A 116 3.00 -11.92 4.38
CA GLY A 116 3.34 -13.10 3.58
C GLY A 116 4.23 -12.76 2.38
N ILE A 117 3.97 -11.65 1.69
CA ILE A 117 4.80 -11.19 0.55
C ILE A 117 6.20 -10.79 1.01
N ALA A 118 6.33 -10.20 2.19
CA ALA A 118 7.63 -9.85 2.75
C ALA A 118 8.51 -11.09 2.99
N GLU A 119 7.90 -12.25 3.26
CA GLU A 119 8.56 -13.52 3.51
C GLU A 119 8.85 -14.34 2.23
N LEU A 120 8.25 -13.99 1.09
CA LEU A 120 8.44 -14.73 -0.16
C LEU A 120 9.88 -14.66 -0.70
N PRO A 121 10.36 -15.71 -1.40
CA PRO A 121 11.64 -15.67 -2.11
C PRO A 121 11.62 -14.65 -3.26
N PRO A 122 12.78 -14.06 -3.62
CA PRO A 122 12.86 -13.04 -4.69
C PRO A 122 12.24 -13.46 -6.02
N LYS A 123 12.36 -14.74 -6.39
CA LYS A 123 11.76 -15.29 -7.62
C LYS A 123 10.23 -15.19 -7.63
N GLU A 124 9.59 -15.46 -6.49
CA GLU A 124 8.13 -15.36 -6.36
C GLU A 124 7.69 -13.91 -6.26
N THR A 125 8.46 -13.08 -5.57
CA THR A 125 8.20 -11.64 -5.53
C THR A 125 8.28 -11.02 -6.92
N GLN A 126 9.30 -11.36 -7.72
CA GLN A 126 9.42 -10.91 -9.11
C GLN A 126 8.21 -11.35 -9.94
N ARG A 127 7.80 -12.62 -9.83
CA ARG A 127 6.60 -13.15 -10.51
C ARG A 127 5.35 -12.33 -10.18
N ILE A 128 5.13 -12.06 -8.89
CA ILE A 128 3.95 -11.30 -8.44
C ILE A 128 4.00 -9.86 -8.96
N LYS A 129 5.18 -9.23 -8.93
CA LYS A 129 5.35 -7.87 -9.44
C LYS A 129 5.05 -7.78 -10.94
N ASP A 130 5.56 -8.70 -11.73
CA ASP A 130 5.36 -8.71 -13.18
C ASP A 130 3.87 -8.82 -13.52
N VAL A 131 3.16 -9.74 -12.85
CA VAL A 131 1.70 -9.89 -12.98
C VAL A 131 0.96 -8.63 -12.51
N LEU A 132 1.33 -8.09 -11.35
CA LEU A 132 0.69 -6.91 -10.78
C LEU A 132 0.82 -5.70 -11.72
N ASN A 133 1.99 -5.50 -12.33
CA ASN A 133 2.21 -4.40 -13.27
C ASN A 133 1.30 -4.53 -14.51
N GLU A 134 1.20 -5.73 -15.10
CA GLU A 134 0.33 -5.97 -16.26
C GLU A 134 -1.16 -5.72 -15.93
N VAL A 135 -1.60 -6.17 -14.75
CA VAL A 135 -2.98 -5.99 -14.30
C VAL A 135 -3.26 -4.51 -13.99
N MET A 136 -2.34 -3.83 -13.32
CA MET A 136 -2.52 -2.42 -12.91
C MET A 136 -2.58 -1.48 -14.12
N GLU A 137 -1.83 -1.74 -15.19
CA GLU A 137 -1.93 -0.98 -16.44
C GLU A 137 -3.36 -1.05 -17.04
N LYS A 138 -3.98 -2.23 -17.02
CA LYS A 138 -5.35 -2.44 -17.53
C LYS A 138 -6.41 -1.85 -16.61
N VAL A 139 -6.18 -1.88 -15.29
CA VAL A 139 -7.06 -1.30 -14.27
C VAL A 139 -7.06 0.22 -14.35
N THR A 140 -5.87 0.84 -14.42
CA THR A 140 -5.72 2.30 -14.48
C THR A 140 -6.27 2.90 -15.78
N THR A 141 -6.19 2.16 -16.89
CA THR A 141 -6.78 2.56 -18.18
C THR A 141 -8.28 2.28 -18.29
N GLY A 142 -8.91 1.71 -17.25
CA GLY A 142 -10.34 1.39 -17.24
C GLY A 142 -10.76 0.27 -18.20
N LYS A 143 -9.82 -0.51 -18.72
CA LYS A 143 -10.05 -1.54 -19.74
C LYS A 143 -10.55 -2.87 -19.17
N THR A 144 -10.64 -3.00 -17.85
CA THR A 144 -11.12 -4.23 -17.21
C THR A 144 -11.85 -3.98 -15.89
N ASP A 145 -12.93 -4.72 -15.71
CA ASP A 145 -13.64 -4.85 -14.43
C ASP A 145 -13.44 -6.24 -13.79
N ASN A 146 -12.78 -7.18 -14.49
CA ASN A 146 -12.52 -8.54 -14.01
C ASN A 146 -11.02 -8.78 -13.81
N ILE A 147 -10.52 -8.43 -12.64
CA ILE A 147 -9.10 -8.60 -12.28
C ILE A 147 -8.68 -10.06 -12.22
N PHE A 148 -9.57 -10.97 -11.80
CA PHE A 148 -9.24 -12.40 -11.70
C PHE A 148 -8.85 -12.98 -13.07
N LEU A 149 -9.61 -12.64 -14.11
CA LEU A 149 -9.31 -13.06 -15.48
C LEU A 149 -8.00 -12.45 -15.99
N GLU A 150 -7.77 -11.16 -15.73
CA GLU A 150 -6.52 -10.50 -16.17
C GLU A 150 -5.29 -11.04 -15.43
N TRP A 151 -5.45 -11.41 -14.15
CA TRP A 151 -4.41 -12.04 -13.36
C TRP A 151 -4.09 -13.45 -13.89
N GLU A 152 -5.09 -14.24 -14.27
CA GLU A 152 -4.90 -15.55 -14.91
C GLU A 152 -4.20 -15.45 -16.27
N LYS A 153 -4.58 -14.47 -17.10
CA LYS A 153 -3.92 -14.19 -18.37
C LYS A 153 -2.46 -13.82 -18.18
N ALA A 154 -2.17 -12.92 -17.24
CA ALA A 154 -0.81 -12.47 -16.94
C ALA A 154 0.07 -13.59 -16.35
N ILE A 155 -0.49 -14.47 -15.52
CA ILE A 155 0.27 -15.67 -15.08
C ILE A 155 0.57 -16.59 -16.27
N SER A 156 -0.39 -16.74 -17.19
CA SER A 156 -0.23 -17.62 -18.35
C SER A 156 0.84 -17.07 -19.30
N SER A 157 0.84 -15.77 -19.60
CA SER A 157 1.83 -15.12 -20.47
C SER A 157 3.27 -15.32 -19.96
N ILE A 158 3.49 -15.21 -18.65
CA ILE A 158 4.80 -15.41 -18.02
C ILE A 158 5.27 -16.87 -18.09
N LYS A 159 4.35 -17.84 -18.01
CA LYS A 159 4.70 -19.28 -18.10
C LYS A 159 5.18 -19.68 -19.50
N PHE A 160 4.75 -18.99 -20.55
CA PHE A 160 5.15 -19.27 -21.94
C PHE A 160 6.46 -18.59 -22.36
N GLN A 161 7.02 -17.70 -21.53
CA GLN A 161 8.29 -17.00 -21.81
C GLN A 161 9.51 -17.65 -21.13
N ARG A 162 9.35 -18.84 -20.52
CA ARG A 162 10.43 -19.60 -19.88
C ARG A 162 10.81 -20.83 -20.68
#